data_AF-A0A258IXU7-F1
#
_entry.id   AF-A0A258IXU7-F1
#
_cell.length_a   1.000
_cell.length_b   1.000
_cell.length_c   1.000
_cell.angle_alpha   90.00
_cell.angle_beta   90.00
_cell.angle_gamma   90.00
#
_symmetry.space_group_name_H-M   'P 1'
#
loop_
_entity.id
_entity.type
_entity.pdbx_description
1 polymer ?
#
loop_
_entity_poly.entity_id
_entity_poly.type
_entity_poly.pdbx_seq_one_letter_code
_entity_poly.pdbx_strand_id
1 'polypeptide(L)'
;MSIHLVGETIDAKRAHHRAQAGELIQLVRGVYVEHDANVETAILGHAVRIAHYLYPNAYLSSASAVLLGPSPDGRLFISGRRNQRTRLRTLEIIQNEAPAHPSTASAVIGDDLGELRVDVSSPRQRFLEAFRLRSEHASAITTDMRAQMAARLVEEHGSPRTAADAVWALARENGWYREGEGAERFLLLQPGAATMPANKAALDLLVAWQGDVLGHLTHDGFEWRWKPQKRGGPALVRETTPGKLPAFIESLLPEGWLAQVLHERDEREALRRGRRYMSNIVIVQSREELAALPADILATTLETFCETGRFTGHYAGPARGEIEETFEQNLARIFARAETPRLSGVQIKAPMSLLADGVLVPAVDQPFTHILKPAGAAGFETLPIVEWLCLELGRAAGFEVPSAALLEMPDGMPPALVVERFDIRRGGEDQRRLAMEDFCSILDLPTSSKYDGTIERMAKGLRALSTDPTADLDILYRRAIFAWLIADGDMHLKNLAMLKTAEAGAKAFTSVRFAPLYDAVTTRVFPGLGSDRMALKLNGKDDRLGRQDFLALARTIGLTAAGSEAAIAELAERLVERATSLRLPDFTGHSEAAKAAQDRVIAIVSERCAALAGAGA
;
A
#
# COMPACT_ATOMS: atom_id res chain seq x y z
N MET A 1 12.93 -11.77 -30.16
CA MET A 1 13.07 -12.31 -28.78
C MET A 1 14.22 -13.27 -28.88
N SER A 2 15.38 -12.98 -28.29
CA SER A 2 16.59 -13.69 -28.71
C SER A 2 16.60 -15.19 -28.37
N ILE A 3 15.87 -15.64 -27.36
CA ILE A 3 15.76 -17.05 -26.94
C ILE A 3 14.32 -17.55 -27.03
N HIS A 4 14.16 -18.81 -27.46
CA HIS A 4 12.87 -19.50 -27.48
C HIS A 4 12.93 -20.85 -26.75
N LEU A 5 11.94 -21.07 -25.87
CA LEU A 5 11.76 -22.28 -25.08
C LEU A 5 10.49 -23.01 -25.52
N VAL A 6 10.62 -24.27 -25.90
CA VAL A 6 9.49 -25.08 -26.38
C VAL A 6 8.53 -25.35 -25.23
N GLY A 7 7.27 -24.95 -25.42
CA GLY A 7 6.21 -25.05 -24.42
C GLY A 7 6.03 -23.80 -23.56
N GLU A 8 6.95 -22.84 -23.60
CA GLU A 8 6.81 -21.54 -22.93
C GLU A 8 6.62 -20.40 -23.93
N THR A 9 7.56 -20.23 -24.88
CA THR A 9 7.54 -19.11 -25.83
C THR A 9 7.29 -19.53 -27.28
N ILE A 10 7.37 -20.82 -27.58
CA ILE A 10 7.13 -21.37 -28.93
C ILE A 10 6.60 -22.82 -28.83
N ASP A 11 5.73 -23.24 -29.73
CA ASP A 11 5.30 -24.64 -29.82
C ASP A 11 6.33 -25.51 -30.57
N ALA A 12 6.32 -26.82 -30.31
CA ALA A 12 7.31 -27.75 -30.85
C ALA A 12 7.31 -27.85 -32.38
N LYS A 13 6.12 -27.76 -33.02
CA LYS A 13 6.00 -27.87 -34.48
C LYS A 13 6.57 -26.63 -35.16
N ARG A 14 6.24 -25.44 -34.63
CA ARG A 14 6.73 -24.16 -35.13
C ARG A 14 8.23 -23.98 -34.89
N ALA A 15 8.75 -24.43 -33.75
CA ALA A 15 10.18 -24.43 -33.48
C ALA A 15 10.95 -25.28 -34.51
N HIS A 16 10.45 -26.49 -34.81
CA HIS A 16 11.07 -27.38 -35.78
C HIS A 16 11.07 -26.79 -37.20
N HIS A 17 9.94 -26.23 -37.63
CA HIS A 17 9.80 -25.62 -38.96
C HIS A 17 10.73 -24.40 -39.12
N ARG A 18 10.78 -23.51 -38.12
CA ARG A 18 11.66 -22.32 -38.17
C ARG A 18 13.14 -22.68 -38.08
N ALA A 19 13.49 -23.75 -37.36
CA ALA A 19 14.86 -24.27 -37.35
C ALA A 19 15.26 -24.87 -38.71
N GLN A 20 14.36 -25.61 -39.39
CA GLN A 20 14.61 -26.12 -40.76
C GLN A 20 14.75 -25.00 -41.79
N ALA A 21 14.02 -23.89 -41.61
CA ALA A 21 14.13 -22.69 -42.44
C ALA A 21 15.41 -21.86 -42.16
N GLY A 22 16.22 -22.24 -41.16
CA GLY A 22 17.45 -21.53 -40.79
C GLY A 22 17.23 -20.28 -39.94
N GLU A 23 16.00 -19.99 -39.53
CA GLU A 23 15.66 -18.82 -38.71
C GLU A 23 16.04 -18.99 -37.23
N LEU A 24 16.08 -20.23 -36.75
CA LEU A 24 16.42 -20.57 -35.37
C LEU A 24 17.58 -21.57 -35.32
N ILE A 25 18.50 -21.35 -34.39
CA ILE A 25 19.60 -22.26 -34.09
C ILE A 25 19.24 -23.04 -32.83
N GLN A 26 19.23 -24.38 -32.91
CA GLN A 26 18.99 -25.23 -31.76
C GLN A 26 20.23 -25.28 -30.85
N LEU A 27 20.07 -24.90 -29.57
CA LEU A 27 21.14 -24.97 -28.58
C LEU A 27 21.17 -26.32 -27.87
N VAL A 28 20.00 -26.77 -27.42
CA VAL A 28 19.76 -28.08 -26.81
C VAL A 28 18.31 -28.47 -27.09
N ARG A 29 17.90 -29.70 -26.79
CA ARG A 29 16.50 -30.12 -26.95
C ARG A 29 15.57 -29.16 -26.19
N GLY A 30 14.69 -28.48 -26.95
CA GLY A 30 13.69 -27.55 -26.40
C GLY A 30 14.16 -26.09 -26.27
N VAL A 31 15.42 -25.76 -26.53
CA VAL A 31 15.96 -24.40 -26.40
C VAL A 31 16.58 -23.94 -27.72
N TYR A 32 16.13 -22.81 -28.24
CA TYR A 32 16.52 -22.23 -29.52
C TYR A 32 16.92 -20.76 -29.35
N VAL A 33 17.75 -20.26 -30.26
CA VAL A 33 18.15 -18.84 -30.36
C VAL A 33 17.86 -18.32 -31.77
N GLU A 34 17.46 -17.05 -31.90
CA GLU A 34 17.28 -16.40 -33.21
C GLU A 34 18.62 -16.37 -33.97
N HIS A 35 18.61 -16.68 -35.28
CA HIS A 35 19.82 -16.79 -36.10
C HIS A 35 20.61 -15.48 -36.22
N ASP A 36 19.90 -14.34 -36.23
CA ASP A 36 20.44 -12.98 -36.34
C ASP A 36 20.83 -12.36 -35.00
N ALA A 37 20.54 -13.02 -33.87
CA ALA A 37 20.91 -12.55 -32.54
C ALA A 37 22.38 -12.85 -32.20
N ASN A 38 22.99 -12.02 -31.34
CA ASN A 38 24.26 -12.36 -30.72
C ASN A 38 24.06 -13.53 -29.75
N VAL A 39 24.38 -14.74 -30.22
CA VAL A 39 24.09 -16.00 -29.53
C VAL A 39 24.71 -16.06 -28.14
N GLU A 40 25.93 -15.55 -27.94
CA GLU A 40 26.61 -15.61 -26.65
C GLU A 40 25.96 -14.68 -25.62
N THR A 41 25.61 -13.46 -26.05
CA THR A 41 24.91 -12.50 -25.20
C THR A 41 23.51 -13.00 -24.85
N ALA A 42 22.79 -13.57 -25.82
CA ALA A 42 21.47 -14.14 -25.62
C ALA A 42 21.49 -15.31 -24.62
N ILE A 43 22.47 -16.21 -24.72
CA ILE A 43 22.61 -17.35 -23.80
C ILE A 43 22.92 -16.88 -22.37
N LEU A 44 23.87 -15.96 -22.19
CA LEU A 44 24.25 -15.50 -20.85
C LEU A 44 23.14 -14.65 -20.21
N GLY A 45 22.46 -13.79 -20.99
CA GLY A 45 21.35 -12.98 -20.52
C GLY A 45 20.13 -13.80 -20.07
N HIS A 46 19.94 -15.00 -20.61
CA HIS A 46 18.83 -15.91 -20.26
C HIS A 46 19.30 -17.16 -19.51
N ALA A 47 20.53 -17.17 -18.97
CA ALA A 47 21.17 -18.37 -18.44
C ALA A 47 20.35 -19.04 -17.32
N VAL A 48 19.77 -18.25 -16.42
CA VAL A 48 18.96 -18.79 -15.33
C VAL A 48 17.65 -19.36 -15.84
N ARG A 49 16.98 -18.68 -16.78
CA ARG A 49 15.75 -19.18 -17.40
C ARG A 49 16.00 -20.49 -18.14
N ILE A 50 17.09 -20.57 -18.90
CA ILE A 50 17.50 -21.80 -19.58
C ILE A 50 17.75 -22.92 -18.56
N ALA A 51 18.43 -22.64 -17.46
CA ALA A 51 18.67 -23.62 -16.41
C ALA A 51 17.38 -24.05 -15.71
N HIS A 52 16.46 -23.13 -15.43
CA HIS A 52 15.17 -23.42 -14.81
C HIS A 52 14.31 -24.33 -15.71
N TYR A 53 14.29 -24.05 -17.02
CA TYR A 53 13.62 -24.88 -18.02
C TYR A 53 14.20 -26.30 -18.10
N LEU A 54 15.53 -26.43 -18.10
CA LEU A 54 16.21 -27.73 -18.19
C LEU A 54 16.17 -28.52 -16.87
N TYR A 55 16.10 -27.82 -15.73
CA TYR A 55 16.18 -28.40 -14.39
C TYR A 55 15.10 -27.83 -13.46
N PRO A 56 13.81 -28.13 -13.69
CA PRO A 56 12.69 -27.49 -12.97
C PRO A 56 12.63 -27.80 -11.47
N ASN A 57 13.36 -28.81 -11.00
CA ASN A 57 13.44 -29.20 -9.59
C ASN A 57 14.79 -28.85 -8.95
N ALA A 58 15.60 -28.01 -9.60
CA ALA A 58 16.87 -27.53 -9.08
C ALA A 58 16.73 -26.07 -8.60
N TYR A 59 17.58 -25.68 -7.66
CA TYR A 59 17.67 -24.31 -7.15
C TYR A 59 19.04 -23.72 -7.45
N LEU A 60 19.15 -22.40 -7.58
CA LEU A 60 20.45 -21.73 -7.70
C LEU A 60 21.23 -21.89 -6.40
N SER A 61 22.48 -22.31 -6.50
CA SER A 61 23.35 -22.50 -5.35
C SER A 61 24.67 -21.77 -5.54
N SER A 62 25.52 -21.76 -4.51
CA SER A 62 26.86 -21.20 -4.60
C SER A 62 26.89 -19.73 -5.05
N ALA A 63 27.93 -19.33 -5.80
CA ALA A 63 28.08 -18.01 -6.38
C ALA A 63 26.88 -17.57 -7.22
N SER A 64 26.23 -18.49 -7.94
CA SER A 64 25.05 -18.15 -8.75
C SER A 64 23.82 -17.81 -7.93
N ALA A 65 23.69 -18.35 -6.73
CA ALA A 65 22.66 -17.87 -5.81
C ALA A 65 22.94 -16.40 -5.42
N VAL A 66 24.21 -16.00 -5.27
CA VAL A 66 24.60 -14.66 -4.81
C VAL A 66 24.44 -13.64 -5.94
N LEU A 67 24.87 -14.03 -7.13
CA LEU A 67 24.81 -13.21 -8.34
C LEU A 67 23.43 -13.19 -9.00
N LEU A 68 22.56 -14.15 -8.65
CA LEU A 68 21.29 -14.43 -9.33
C LEU A 68 21.48 -14.62 -10.85
N GLY A 69 22.60 -15.24 -11.22
CA GLY A 69 23.06 -15.33 -12.59
C GLY A 69 24.34 -16.16 -12.73
N PRO A 70 24.85 -16.34 -13.95
CA PRO A 70 26.13 -16.98 -14.17
C PRO A 70 27.25 -16.10 -13.61
N SER A 71 28.35 -16.73 -13.22
CA SER A 71 29.59 -16.05 -12.89
C SER A 71 30.22 -15.40 -14.14
N PRO A 72 31.16 -14.44 -13.99
CA PRO A 72 31.74 -13.71 -15.12
C PRO A 72 32.43 -14.58 -16.18
N ASP A 73 32.84 -15.80 -15.81
CA ASP A 73 33.44 -16.78 -16.73
C ASP A 73 32.40 -17.72 -17.39
N GLY A 74 31.11 -17.45 -17.19
CA GLY A 74 30.01 -18.18 -17.80
C GLY A 74 29.54 -19.42 -17.04
N ARG A 75 30.02 -19.68 -15.83
CA ARG A 75 29.53 -20.82 -15.02
C ARG A 75 28.29 -20.48 -14.22
N LEU A 76 27.25 -21.31 -14.33
CA LEU A 76 26.03 -21.22 -13.54
C LEU A 76 25.91 -22.41 -12.60
N PHE A 77 25.79 -22.16 -11.30
CA PHE A 77 25.76 -23.18 -10.26
C PHE A 77 24.33 -23.44 -9.77
N ILE A 78 23.91 -24.70 -9.84
CA ILE A 78 22.61 -25.17 -9.32
C ILE A 78 22.79 -26.41 -8.47
N SER A 79 21.82 -26.68 -7.60
CA SER A 79 21.76 -27.91 -6.81
C SER A 79 20.45 -28.64 -7.05
N GLY A 80 20.50 -29.96 -7.19
CA GLY A 80 19.29 -30.80 -7.36
C GLY A 80 19.58 -32.29 -7.15
N ARG A 81 18.87 -33.18 -7.86
CA ARG A 81 18.89 -34.63 -7.54
C ARG A 81 20.16 -35.39 -7.94
N ARG A 82 21.00 -34.84 -8.81
CA ARG A 82 22.13 -35.56 -9.42
C ARG A 82 23.28 -34.59 -9.69
N ASN A 83 24.50 -35.13 -9.68
CA ASN A 83 25.67 -34.43 -10.19
C ASN A 83 25.69 -34.52 -11.72
N GLN A 84 25.61 -33.39 -12.42
CA GLN A 84 25.70 -33.34 -13.88
C GLN A 84 26.14 -31.95 -14.37
N ARG A 85 26.63 -31.90 -15.61
CA ARG A 85 27.13 -30.68 -16.24
C ARG A 85 26.56 -30.57 -17.65
N THR A 86 26.19 -29.35 -18.04
CA THR A 86 25.69 -29.07 -19.39
C THR A 86 26.33 -27.78 -19.90
N ARG A 87 27.08 -27.90 -20.99
CA ARG A 87 27.72 -26.77 -21.65
C ARG A 87 26.91 -26.36 -22.88
N LEU A 88 26.55 -25.08 -22.91
CA LEU A 88 25.83 -24.42 -23.99
C LEU A 88 26.69 -23.24 -24.46
N ARG A 89 27.63 -23.51 -25.36
CA ARG A 89 28.62 -22.52 -25.83
C ARG A 89 29.39 -21.88 -24.66
N THR A 90 29.18 -20.59 -24.40
CA THR A 90 29.82 -19.81 -23.34
C THR A 90 29.22 -20.04 -21.95
N LEU A 91 28.03 -20.64 -21.86
CA LEU A 91 27.40 -20.99 -20.59
C LEU A 91 27.73 -22.43 -20.20
N GLU A 92 28.12 -22.62 -18.94
CA GLU A 92 28.32 -23.93 -18.35
C GLU A 92 27.48 -24.09 -17.09
N ILE A 93 26.41 -24.88 -17.18
CA ILE A 93 25.53 -25.19 -16.05
C ILE A 93 26.12 -26.37 -15.29
N ILE A 94 26.41 -26.16 -14.02
CA ILE A 94 27.03 -27.12 -13.12
C ILE A 94 26.01 -27.44 -12.04
N GLN A 95 25.50 -28.67 -12.06
CA GLN A 95 24.58 -29.18 -11.07
C GLN A 95 25.30 -30.09 -10.09
N ASN A 96 25.23 -29.75 -8.81
CA ASN A 96 25.59 -30.64 -7.72
C ASN A 96 24.36 -31.32 -7.12
N GLU A 97 24.60 -32.45 -6.47
CA GLU A 97 23.62 -33.10 -5.61
C GLU A 97 23.33 -32.21 -4.39
N ALA A 98 22.05 -31.89 -4.21
CA ALA A 98 21.55 -31.13 -3.08
C ALA A 98 21.75 -31.95 -1.78
N PRO A 99 21.98 -31.30 -0.63
CA PRO A 99 21.99 -31.99 0.63
C PRO A 99 20.60 -32.56 0.98
N ALA A 100 20.54 -33.40 2.01
CA ALA A 100 19.31 -34.07 2.43
C ALA A 100 18.20 -33.10 2.87
N HIS A 101 18.58 -31.98 3.51
CA HIS A 101 17.65 -30.98 4.05
C HIS A 101 18.09 -29.57 3.62
N PRO A 102 18.00 -29.24 2.31
CA PRO A 102 18.45 -27.95 1.80
C PRO A 102 17.53 -26.84 2.33
N SER A 103 18.13 -25.75 2.83
CA SER A 103 17.38 -24.54 3.15
C SER A 103 17.37 -23.61 1.94
N THR A 104 16.20 -23.40 1.35
CA THR A 104 16.01 -22.54 0.17
C THR A 104 15.17 -21.31 0.50
N ALA A 105 15.25 -20.30 -0.38
CA ALA A 105 14.41 -19.12 -0.42
C ALA A 105 13.98 -18.87 -1.86
N SER A 106 12.94 -18.06 -2.09
CA SER A 106 12.50 -17.69 -3.43
C SER A 106 13.16 -16.38 -3.88
N ALA A 107 13.64 -16.33 -5.12
CA ALA A 107 14.17 -15.13 -5.76
C ALA A 107 13.46 -14.86 -7.09
N VAL A 108 13.35 -13.58 -7.46
CA VAL A 108 12.82 -13.13 -8.76
C VAL A 108 13.99 -12.71 -9.63
N ILE A 109 14.03 -13.19 -10.87
CA ILE A 109 15.08 -12.92 -11.85
C ILE A 109 14.44 -12.39 -13.12
N GLY A 110 14.94 -11.26 -13.62
CA GLY A 110 14.45 -10.65 -14.87
C GLY A 110 15.39 -10.88 -16.03
N ASP A 111 14.82 -11.13 -17.21
CA ASP A 111 15.49 -11.11 -18.51
C ASP A 111 14.56 -10.49 -19.58
N ASP A 112 14.97 -10.50 -20.85
CA ASP A 112 14.21 -9.90 -21.96
C ASP A 112 12.88 -10.60 -22.25
N LEU A 113 12.61 -11.77 -21.63
CA LEU A 113 11.36 -12.52 -21.72
C LEU A 113 10.44 -12.29 -20.51
N GLY A 114 10.83 -11.39 -19.60
CA GLY A 114 10.09 -11.03 -18.39
C GLY A 114 10.73 -11.58 -17.12
N GLU A 115 9.96 -11.66 -16.06
CA GLU A 115 10.46 -12.15 -14.76
C GLU A 115 10.16 -13.64 -14.59
N LEU A 116 11.04 -14.36 -13.88
CA LEU A 116 10.78 -15.70 -13.38
C LEU A 116 11.09 -15.81 -11.89
N ARG A 117 10.29 -16.61 -11.18
CA ARG A 117 10.56 -16.99 -9.79
C ARG A 117 11.35 -18.30 -9.76
N VAL A 118 12.46 -18.31 -9.04
CA VAL A 118 13.28 -19.51 -8.84
C VAL A 118 13.59 -19.71 -7.37
N ASP A 119 13.80 -20.96 -6.99
CA ASP A 119 14.37 -21.29 -5.69
C ASP A 119 15.88 -21.05 -5.71
N VAL A 120 16.41 -20.52 -4.60
CA VAL A 120 17.84 -20.26 -4.39
C VAL A 120 18.25 -20.71 -2.98
N SER A 121 19.53 -21.00 -2.76
CA SER A 121 20.05 -21.27 -1.41
C SER A 121 19.78 -20.10 -0.47
N SER A 122 19.19 -20.37 0.70
CA SER A 122 18.93 -19.36 1.73
C SER A 122 20.24 -18.70 2.24
N PRO A 123 20.19 -17.55 2.92
CA PRO A 123 21.37 -16.89 3.50
C PRO A 123 22.28 -17.79 4.33
N ARG A 124 21.69 -18.72 5.10
CA ARG A 124 22.44 -19.70 5.90
C ARG A 124 23.00 -20.83 5.04
N GLN A 125 22.20 -21.36 4.12
CA GLN A 125 22.60 -22.45 3.23
C GLN A 125 23.77 -22.03 2.32
N ARG A 126 23.66 -20.87 1.66
CA ARG A 126 24.69 -20.35 0.76
C ARG A 126 26.02 -20.07 1.48
N PHE A 127 25.95 -19.61 2.73
CA PHE A 127 27.15 -19.34 3.52
C PHE A 127 27.84 -20.65 3.88
N LEU A 128 27.06 -21.66 4.26
CA LEU A 128 27.58 -22.99 4.55
C LEU A 128 28.18 -23.66 3.29
N GLU A 129 27.56 -23.47 2.12
CA GLU A 129 28.08 -23.93 0.83
C GLU A 129 29.48 -23.38 0.52
N ALA A 130 29.83 -22.18 1.01
CA ALA A 130 31.15 -21.57 0.83
C ALA A 130 32.30 -22.33 1.50
N PHE A 131 32.00 -23.24 2.42
CA PHE A 131 32.98 -24.04 3.14
C PHE A 131 33.03 -25.50 2.67
N ARG A 132 32.23 -25.87 1.66
CA ARG A 132 32.21 -27.23 1.10
C ARG A 132 33.60 -27.69 0.68
N LEU A 133 34.04 -28.81 1.25
CA LEU A 133 35.38 -29.35 0.98
C LEU A 133 35.49 -29.88 -0.45
N ARG A 134 36.58 -29.50 -1.13
CA ARG A 134 36.91 -29.96 -2.50
C ARG A 134 35.76 -29.75 -3.50
N SER A 135 35.02 -28.65 -3.35
CA SER A 135 33.87 -28.33 -4.19
C SER A 135 34.17 -27.17 -5.14
N GLU A 136 33.89 -27.36 -6.44
CA GLU A 136 33.95 -26.27 -7.42
C GLU A 136 32.98 -25.14 -7.04
N HIS A 137 31.84 -25.49 -6.41
CA HIS A 137 30.89 -24.51 -5.89
C HIS A 137 31.56 -23.62 -4.83
N ALA A 138 32.18 -24.21 -3.80
CA ALA A 138 32.87 -23.41 -2.79
C ALA A 138 34.00 -22.54 -3.38
N SER A 139 34.72 -23.04 -4.39
CA SER A 139 35.80 -22.29 -5.05
C SER A 139 35.31 -21.08 -5.86
N ALA A 140 34.06 -21.11 -6.32
CA ALA A 140 33.44 -20.00 -7.05
C ALA A 140 33.05 -18.84 -6.10
N ILE A 141 33.01 -19.07 -4.80
CA ILE A 141 32.70 -18.06 -3.79
C ILE A 141 34.00 -17.41 -3.33
N THR A 142 34.19 -16.15 -3.73
CA THR A 142 35.39 -15.37 -3.36
C THR A 142 35.41 -15.06 -1.87
N THR A 143 36.60 -14.70 -1.35
CA THR A 143 36.75 -14.24 0.04
C THR A 143 35.84 -13.04 0.35
N ASP A 144 35.67 -12.12 -0.61
CA ASP A 144 34.81 -10.95 -0.44
C ASP A 144 33.32 -11.33 -0.38
N MET A 145 32.87 -12.23 -1.26
CA MET A 145 31.49 -12.75 -1.20
C MET A 145 31.24 -13.45 0.14
N ARG A 146 32.23 -14.17 0.66
CA ARG A 146 32.15 -14.82 1.97
C ARG A 146 32.05 -13.83 3.11
N ALA A 147 32.82 -12.74 3.08
CA ALA A 147 32.73 -11.67 4.07
C ALA A 147 31.36 -10.97 4.04
N GLN A 148 30.80 -10.71 2.85
CA GLN A 148 29.46 -10.13 2.70
C GLN A 148 28.35 -11.03 3.25
N MET A 149 28.41 -12.34 2.93
CA MET A 149 27.46 -13.31 3.46
C MET A 149 27.54 -13.41 4.99
N ALA A 150 28.76 -13.36 5.55
CA ALA A 150 28.95 -13.32 7.01
C ALA A 150 28.32 -12.06 7.63
N ALA A 151 28.59 -10.87 7.08
CA ALA A 151 28.04 -9.62 7.57
C ALA A 151 26.49 -9.63 7.56
N ARG A 152 25.88 -10.16 6.49
CA ARG A 152 24.42 -10.32 6.39
C ARG A 152 23.87 -11.25 7.47
N LEU A 153 24.53 -12.38 7.74
CA LEU A 153 24.11 -13.31 8.78
C LEU A 153 24.22 -12.72 10.19
N VAL A 154 25.29 -11.97 10.47
CA VAL A 154 25.46 -11.26 11.75
C VAL A 154 24.36 -10.22 11.94
N GLU A 155 23.99 -9.52 10.88
CA GLU A 155 22.89 -8.57 10.90
C GLU A 155 21.53 -9.27 11.14
N GLU A 156 21.26 -10.39 10.45
CA GLU A 156 20.03 -11.18 10.60
C GLU A 156 19.86 -11.73 12.03
N HIS A 157 20.94 -12.22 12.63
CA HIS A 157 20.90 -12.88 13.93
C HIS A 157 21.35 -11.99 15.10
N GLY A 158 21.74 -10.74 14.84
CA GLY A 158 22.12 -9.73 15.82
C GLY A 158 23.55 -9.85 16.39
N SER A 159 24.22 -10.99 16.26
CA SER A 159 25.61 -11.15 16.68
C SER A 159 26.33 -12.24 15.88
N PRO A 160 27.67 -12.21 15.80
CA PRO A 160 28.46 -13.29 15.19
C PRO A 160 28.19 -14.67 15.79
N ARG A 161 27.91 -14.71 17.11
CA ARG A 161 27.67 -15.96 17.83
C ARG A 161 26.31 -16.56 17.48
N THR A 162 25.26 -15.76 17.53
CA THR A 162 23.90 -16.20 17.18
C THR A 162 23.78 -16.55 15.69
N ALA A 163 24.51 -15.85 14.82
CA ALA A 163 24.65 -16.21 13.41
C ALA A 163 25.33 -17.56 13.23
N ALA A 164 26.42 -17.80 13.96
CA ALA A 164 27.13 -19.08 13.93
C ALA A 164 26.23 -20.22 14.42
N ASP A 165 25.49 -20.05 15.52
CA ASP A 165 24.54 -21.04 16.04
C ASP A 165 23.47 -21.41 14.99
N ALA A 166 22.93 -20.43 14.28
CA ALA A 166 21.90 -20.64 13.25
C ALA A 166 22.42 -21.37 12.00
N VAL A 167 23.66 -21.07 11.59
CA VAL A 167 24.35 -21.81 10.51
C VAL A 167 24.70 -23.22 10.98
N TRP A 168 25.09 -23.37 12.24
CA TRP A 168 25.45 -24.65 12.83
C TRP A 168 24.28 -25.62 12.95
N ALA A 169 23.08 -25.11 13.28
CA ALA A 169 21.85 -25.90 13.29
C ALA A 169 21.60 -26.54 11.91
N LEU A 170 21.69 -25.73 10.84
CA LEU A 170 21.55 -26.21 9.46
C LEU A 170 22.66 -27.19 9.05
N ALA A 171 23.89 -26.96 9.52
CA ALA A 171 25.01 -27.87 9.27
C ALA A 171 24.77 -29.25 9.89
N ARG A 172 24.21 -29.33 11.10
CA ARG A 172 23.86 -30.61 11.76
C ARG A 172 22.78 -31.36 11.01
N GLU A 173 21.73 -30.65 10.60
CA GLU A 173 20.62 -31.24 9.82
C GLU A 173 21.12 -31.88 8.53
N ASN A 174 22.12 -31.27 7.88
CA ASN A 174 22.69 -31.76 6.63
C ASN A 174 23.92 -32.68 6.80
N GLY A 175 24.36 -32.96 8.03
CA GLY A 175 25.56 -33.75 8.31
C GLY A 175 26.88 -33.08 7.86
N TRP A 176 26.89 -31.76 7.69
CA TRP A 176 28.00 -30.95 7.17
C TRP A 176 28.84 -30.35 8.30
N TYR A 177 29.34 -31.21 9.20
CA TYR A 177 30.00 -30.76 10.44
C TYR A 177 31.30 -29.97 10.20
N ARG A 178 32.11 -30.36 9.21
CA ARG A 178 33.38 -29.68 8.90
C ARG A 178 33.16 -28.32 8.25
N GLU A 179 32.14 -28.21 7.41
CA GLU A 179 31.70 -26.95 6.82
C GLU A 179 31.16 -26.02 7.90
N GLY A 180 30.41 -26.56 8.86
CA GLY A 180 29.98 -25.85 10.06
C GLY A 180 31.17 -25.26 10.82
N GLU A 181 32.19 -26.06 11.13
CA GLU A 181 33.42 -25.62 11.83
C GLU A 181 34.11 -24.45 11.11
N GLY A 182 34.21 -24.55 9.78
CA GLY A 182 34.77 -23.49 8.94
C GLY A 182 33.94 -22.20 9.00
N ALA A 183 32.62 -22.32 8.91
CA ALA A 183 31.68 -21.20 8.91
C ALA A 183 31.64 -20.47 10.26
N GLU A 184 31.57 -21.21 11.36
CA GLU A 184 31.62 -20.67 12.72
C GLU A 184 32.95 -19.93 12.96
N ARG A 185 34.07 -20.57 12.62
CA ARG A 185 35.40 -19.95 12.78
C ARG A 185 35.52 -18.65 11.99
N PHE A 186 34.95 -18.59 10.78
CA PHE A 186 34.95 -17.39 9.96
C PHE A 186 34.10 -16.27 10.57
N LEU A 187 32.90 -16.60 11.06
CA LEU A 187 32.00 -15.64 11.72
C LEU A 187 32.61 -15.06 12.99
N LEU A 188 33.30 -15.88 13.79
CA LEU A 188 33.84 -15.47 15.09
C LEU A 188 35.19 -14.72 15.01
N LEU A 189 35.90 -14.74 13.87
CA LEU A 189 37.27 -14.19 13.74
C LEU A 189 37.40 -12.87 12.95
N GLN A 190 36.34 -12.30 12.36
CA GLN A 190 36.50 -11.14 11.46
C GLN A 190 36.52 -9.76 12.19
N PRO A 191 37.52 -8.88 11.86
CA PRO A 191 37.62 -7.48 12.28
C PRO A 191 36.80 -6.54 11.38
N GLY A 192 36.21 -5.49 11.99
CA GLY A 192 35.80 -4.20 11.40
C GLY A 192 35.28 -4.16 9.95
N ALA A 193 33.97 -3.93 9.80
CA ALA A 193 33.31 -3.70 8.52
C ALA A 193 34.01 -2.63 7.66
N ALA A 194 34.51 -3.03 6.49
CA ALA A 194 34.86 -2.11 5.43
C ALA A 194 33.56 -1.65 4.73
N THR A 195 33.33 -0.34 4.70
CA THR A 195 32.26 0.31 3.91
C THR A 195 32.45 0.00 2.42
N MET A 196 31.51 -0.73 1.85
CA MET A 196 31.42 -1.02 0.42
C MET A 196 30.59 0.04 -0.34
N PRO A 197 30.78 0.17 -1.66
CA PRO A 197 29.96 1.02 -2.51
C PRO A 197 28.50 0.53 -2.50
N ALA A 198 27.57 1.45 -2.22
CA ALA A 198 26.15 1.17 -2.13
C ALA A 198 25.59 0.64 -3.46
N ASN A 199 24.68 -0.33 -3.39
CA ASN A 199 23.80 -0.66 -4.51
C ASN A 199 23.19 0.64 -5.04
N LYS A 200 23.35 0.95 -6.33
CA LYS A 200 22.81 2.20 -6.89
C LYS A 200 21.27 2.26 -6.83
N ALA A 201 20.61 1.12 -6.69
CA ALA A 201 19.17 1.03 -6.45
C ALA A 201 18.78 1.25 -4.99
N ALA A 202 19.76 1.32 -4.07
CA ALA A 202 19.51 1.62 -2.68
C ALA A 202 18.83 3.00 -2.55
N LEU A 203 17.97 3.09 -1.55
CA LEU A 203 17.16 4.24 -1.25
C LEU A 203 17.37 4.56 0.22
N ASP A 204 17.60 5.83 0.52
CA ASP A 204 17.63 6.37 1.88
C ASP A 204 16.79 7.63 1.86
N LEU A 205 15.66 7.59 2.58
CA LEU A 205 14.68 8.66 2.63
C LEU A 205 14.52 9.15 4.06
N LEU A 206 14.59 10.45 4.24
CA LEU A 206 14.17 11.14 5.45
C LEU A 206 12.66 11.14 5.52
N VAL A 207 12.11 10.59 6.59
CA VAL A 207 10.68 10.73 6.91
C VAL A 207 10.55 11.81 7.96
N ALA A 208 9.74 12.83 7.68
CA ALA A 208 9.45 13.94 8.56
C ALA A 208 7.95 14.06 8.83
N TRP A 209 7.60 14.60 10.00
CA TRP A 209 6.23 14.86 10.40
C TRP A 209 6.12 16.27 10.94
N GLN A 210 5.33 17.09 10.24
CA GLN A 210 5.21 18.53 10.52
C GLN A 210 6.57 19.25 10.53
N GLY A 211 7.43 18.92 9.56
CA GLY A 211 8.77 19.52 9.40
C GLY A 211 9.87 18.89 10.25
N ASP A 212 9.54 18.08 11.26
CA ASP A 212 10.54 17.41 12.08
C ASP A 212 10.88 16.02 11.55
N VAL A 213 12.18 15.75 11.38
CA VAL A 213 12.68 14.44 10.96
C VAL A 213 12.40 13.39 12.04
N LEU A 214 11.65 12.36 11.67
CA LEU A 214 11.34 11.19 12.49
C LEU A 214 12.45 10.14 12.43
N GLY A 215 13.11 10.00 11.28
CA GLY A 215 14.10 8.96 11.04
C GLY A 215 14.36 8.75 9.56
N HIS A 216 15.10 7.67 9.27
CA HIS A 216 15.45 7.25 7.93
C HIS A 216 14.71 5.98 7.56
N LEU A 217 14.05 6.00 6.40
CA LEU A 217 13.49 4.83 5.76
C LEU A 217 14.44 4.40 4.65
N THR A 218 15.08 3.25 4.82
CA THR A 218 16.07 2.75 3.86
C THR A 218 15.58 1.50 3.16
N HIS A 219 15.94 1.34 1.88
CA HIS A 219 15.75 0.10 1.13
C HIS A 219 17.05 -0.24 0.42
N ASP A 220 17.64 -1.40 0.68
CA ASP A 220 18.97 -1.78 0.15
C ASP A 220 18.93 -2.41 -1.26
N GLY A 221 17.73 -2.66 -1.77
CA GLY A 221 17.47 -3.37 -3.02
C GLY A 221 16.71 -4.68 -2.81
N PHE A 222 16.58 -5.12 -1.55
CA PHE A 222 15.87 -6.33 -1.16
C PHE A 222 14.79 -6.06 -0.09
N GLU A 223 15.11 -5.31 0.97
CA GLU A 223 14.20 -5.12 2.11
C GLU A 223 14.12 -3.67 2.59
N TRP A 224 12.97 -3.32 3.18
CA TRP A 224 12.78 -2.03 3.87
C TRP A 224 13.30 -2.10 5.30
N ARG A 225 13.83 -0.97 5.78
CA ARG A 225 14.27 -0.80 7.17
C ARG A 225 13.95 0.58 7.70
N TRP A 226 13.39 0.65 8.89
CA TRP A 226 13.13 1.89 9.59
C TRP A 226 14.19 2.18 10.66
N LYS A 227 14.91 3.29 10.52
CA LYS A 227 15.91 3.78 11.49
C LYS A 227 15.39 5.05 12.17
N PRO A 228 14.71 4.95 13.32
CA PRO A 228 14.18 6.13 14.00
C PRO A 228 15.32 7.03 14.49
N GLN A 229 15.13 8.35 14.35
CA GLN A 229 16.03 9.33 14.94
C GLN A 229 15.75 9.44 16.44
N LYS A 230 16.79 9.50 17.26
CA LYS A 230 16.64 9.83 18.69
C LYS A 230 16.09 11.25 18.84
N ARG A 231 14.83 11.36 19.26
CA ARG A 231 14.12 12.62 19.49
C ARG A 231 13.16 12.51 20.67
N GLY A 232 12.74 13.65 21.19
CA GLY A 232 11.54 13.72 22.04
C GLY A 232 10.27 13.71 21.19
N GLY A 233 9.18 13.16 21.72
CA GLY A 233 7.88 13.13 21.06
C GLY A 233 7.34 11.73 20.79
N PRO A 234 6.06 11.61 20.39
CA PRO A 234 5.43 10.31 20.15
C PRO A 234 6.06 9.56 18.98
N ALA A 235 6.13 8.23 19.10
CA ALA A 235 6.49 7.36 17.99
C ALA A 235 5.29 7.18 17.06
N LEU A 236 5.42 7.65 15.82
CA LEU A 236 4.38 7.55 14.81
C LEU A 236 4.58 6.32 13.92
N VAL A 237 5.77 6.21 13.30
CA VAL A 237 6.16 5.09 12.45
C VAL A 237 6.63 3.92 13.33
N ARG A 238 6.08 2.73 13.06
CA ARG A 238 6.40 1.48 13.77
C ARG A 238 6.77 0.41 12.75
N GLU A 239 7.91 -0.23 12.96
CA GLU A 239 8.28 -1.43 12.20
C GLU A 239 7.68 -2.65 12.91
N THR A 240 6.54 -3.12 12.40
CA THR A 240 5.78 -4.27 12.94
C THR A 240 6.29 -5.59 12.38
N THR A 241 6.62 -5.60 11.09
CA THR A 241 7.16 -6.76 10.37
C THR A 241 8.54 -6.41 9.78
N PRO A 242 9.64 -7.01 10.29
CA PRO A 242 10.98 -6.76 9.76
C PRO A 242 11.08 -7.01 8.25
N GLY A 243 11.78 -6.12 7.55
CA GLY A 243 12.02 -6.20 6.11
C GLY A 243 10.88 -5.70 5.23
N LYS A 244 9.70 -5.42 5.80
CA LYS A 244 8.56 -4.81 5.08
C LYS A 244 8.50 -3.30 5.30
N LEU A 245 7.86 -2.61 4.36
CA LEU A 245 7.52 -1.20 4.54
C LEU A 245 6.65 -1.06 5.80
N PRO A 246 6.94 -0.13 6.72
CA PRO A 246 6.08 0.11 7.87
C PRO A 246 4.64 0.38 7.42
N ALA A 247 3.67 -0.32 8.00
CA ALA A 247 2.25 -0.26 7.57
C ALA A 247 1.68 1.18 7.58
N PHE A 248 2.16 2.03 8.49
CA PHE A 248 1.80 3.45 8.52
C PHE A 248 2.28 4.21 7.28
N ILE A 249 3.45 3.86 6.73
CA ILE A 249 3.96 4.49 5.50
C ILE A 249 3.29 3.89 4.28
N GLU A 250 3.08 2.57 4.26
CA GLU A 250 2.36 1.88 3.17
C GLU A 250 0.96 2.47 2.99
N SER A 251 0.26 2.76 4.08
CA SER A 251 -1.12 3.27 4.03
C SER A 251 -1.25 4.67 3.41
N LEU A 252 -0.16 5.44 3.36
CA LEU A 252 -0.11 6.78 2.75
C LEU A 252 0.06 6.73 1.22
N LEU A 253 0.46 5.59 0.67
CA LEU A 253 0.79 5.48 -0.74
C LEU A 253 -0.46 5.56 -1.64
N PRO A 254 -0.34 6.13 -2.85
CA PRO A 254 -1.41 6.12 -3.84
C PRO A 254 -1.92 4.71 -4.18
N GLU A 255 -3.18 4.64 -4.60
CA GLU A 255 -3.82 3.43 -5.11
C GLU A 255 -4.60 3.72 -6.40
N GLY A 256 -5.06 2.65 -7.05
CA GLY A 256 -6.01 2.72 -8.15
C GLY A 256 -5.54 3.62 -9.29
N TRP A 257 -6.37 4.58 -9.68
CA TRP A 257 -6.11 5.47 -10.81
C TRP A 257 -4.80 6.25 -10.66
N LEU A 258 -4.52 6.79 -9.46
CA LEU A 258 -3.35 7.65 -9.26
C LEU A 258 -2.04 6.87 -9.42
N ALA A 259 -1.96 5.66 -8.83
CA ALA A 259 -0.80 4.78 -8.98
C ALA A 259 -0.55 4.38 -10.46
N GLN A 260 -1.64 4.12 -11.20
CA GLN A 260 -1.57 3.77 -12.64
C GLN A 260 -1.05 4.95 -13.48
N VAL A 261 -1.57 6.15 -13.25
CA VAL A 261 -1.20 7.37 -13.98
C VAL A 261 0.22 7.81 -13.68
N LEU A 262 0.68 7.63 -12.44
CA LEU A 262 2.05 7.92 -12.05
C LEU A 262 3.03 6.84 -12.52
N HIS A 263 2.56 5.76 -13.15
CA HIS A 263 3.35 4.61 -13.59
C HIS A 263 4.25 4.07 -12.46
N GLU A 264 3.73 4.05 -11.23
CA GLU A 264 4.44 3.57 -10.05
C GLU A 264 4.36 2.04 -10.03
N ARG A 265 5.50 1.38 -10.22
CA ARG A 265 5.55 -0.10 -10.29
C ARG A 265 5.62 -0.74 -8.92
N ASP A 266 6.25 -0.06 -7.97
CA ASP A 266 6.44 -0.51 -6.60
C ASP A 266 6.46 0.67 -5.61
N GLU A 267 6.46 0.33 -4.32
CA GLU A 267 6.50 1.28 -3.20
C GLU A 267 7.72 2.21 -3.25
N ARG A 268 8.86 1.75 -3.80
CA ARG A 268 10.10 2.56 -3.85
C ARG A 268 9.95 3.65 -4.89
N GLU A 269 9.37 3.35 -6.04
CA GLU A 269 9.11 4.34 -7.08
C GLU A 269 8.09 5.38 -6.60
N ALA A 270 7.03 4.94 -5.92
CA ALA A 270 6.05 5.82 -5.30
C ALA A 270 6.67 6.78 -4.27
N LEU A 271 7.52 6.26 -3.38
CA LEU A 271 8.24 7.05 -2.37
C LEU A 271 9.37 7.92 -2.95
N ARG A 272 9.90 7.60 -4.13
CA ARG A 272 10.86 8.46 -4.85
C ARG A 272 10.17 9.61 -5.57
N ARG A 273 8.94 9.40 -6.06
CA ARG A 273 8.18 10.37 -6.87
C ARG A 273 7.28 11.28 -6.06
N GLY A 274 6.80 10.86 -4.89
CA GLY A 274 5.99 11.66 -3.99
C GLY A 274 6.80 12.21 -2.83
N ARG A 275 6.60 13.49 -2.47
CA ARG A 275 7.26 14.08 -1.30
C ARG A 275 6.32 14.38 -0.15
N ARG A 276 5.05 14.68 -0.41
CA ARG A 276 4.06 15.13 0.58
C ARG A 276 2.90 14.14 0.66
N TYR A 277 2.43 13.86 1.87
CA TYR A 277 1.39 12.89 2.15
C TYR A 277 0.42 13.41 3.22
N MET A 278 -0.67 12.69 3.45
CA MET A 278 -1.61 12.98 4.54
C MET A 278 -0.88 13.08 5.90
N SER A 279 -1.53 13.74 6.86
CA SER A 279 -1.04 13.98 8.22
C SER A 279 0.25 14.79 8.31
N ASN A 280 0.53 15.64 7.31
CA ASN A 280 1.77 16.43 7.23
C ASN A 280 3.03 15.54 7.24
N ILE A 281 2.93 14.36 6.63
CA ILE A 281 4.07 13.47 6.44
C ILE A 281 4.80 13.88 5.16
N VAL A 282 6.12 14.04 5.30
CA VAL A 282 7.01 14.39 4.20
C VAL A 282 8.08 13.32 4.11
N ILE A 283 8.32 12.80 2.90
CA ILE A 283 9.33 11.77 2.64
C ILE A 283 10.23 12.29 1.52
N VAL A 284 11.50 12.55 1.83
CA VAL A 284 12.43 13.26 0.94
C VAL A 284 13.85 12.69 1.05
N GLN A 285 14.72 13.02 0.10
CA GLN A 285 16.11 12.54 0.10
C GLN A 285 17.02 13.42 0.96
N SER A 286 16.66 14.69 1.17
CA SER A 286 17.51 15.65 1.88
C SER A 286 16.72 16.62 2.77
N ARG A 287 17.41 17.23 3.73
CA ARG A 287 16.83 18.29 4.59
C ARG A 287 16.54 19.58 3.82
N GLU A 288 17.23 19.81 2.71
CA GLU A 288 16.99 20.97 1.84
C GLU A 288 15.64 20.82 1.12
N GLU A 289 15.36 19.63 0.58
CA GLU A 289 14.04 19.31 0.02
C GLU A 289 12.94 19.46 1.06
N LEU A 290 13.17 19.01 2.30
CA LEU A 290 12.22 19.18 3.40
C LEU A 290 11.92 20.66 3.68
N ALA A 291 12.96 21.50 3.74
CA ALA A 291 12.83 22.92 4.07
C ALA A 291 12.16 23.75 2.95
N ALA A 292 12.19 23.26 1.71
CA ALA A 292 11.56 23.92 0.57
C ALA A 292 10.05 23.68 0.46
N LEU A 293 9.49 22.71 1.19
CA LEU A 293 8.09 22.32 1.09
C LEU A 293 7.21 23.11 2.07
N PRO A 294 5.99 23.51 1.67
CA PRO A 294 5.06 24.19 2.56
C PRO A 294 4.54 23.25 3.64
N ALA A 295 4.31 23.78 4.84
CA ALA A 295 3.59 23.07 5.88
C ALA A 295 2.07 23.14 5.63
N ASP A 296 1.36 22.02 5.77
CA ASP A 296 -0.09 22.02 5.64
C ASP A 296 -0.72 22.56 6.92
N ILE A 297 -1.29 23.76 6.84
CA ILE A 297 -1.96 24.43 7.96
C ILE A 297 -3.28 24.94 7.43
N LEU A 298 -4.38 24.59 8.11
CA LEU A 298 -5.70 25.09 7.76
C LEU A 298 -5.84 26.53 8.25
N ALA A 299 -5.42 27.50 7.43
CA ALA A 299 -5.55 28.93 7.72
C ALA A 299 -6.93 29.48 7.34
N THR A 300 -7.49 29.01 6.23
CA THR A 300 -8.82 29.39 5.74
C THR A 300 -9.75 28.18 5.83
N THR A 301 -10.88 28.35 6.53
CA THR A 301 -11.89 27.29 6.67
C THR A 301 -12.88 27.31 5.52
N LEU A 302 -13.38 26.13 5.14
CA LEU A 302 -14.36 26.00 4.06
C LEU A 302 -15.69 26.68 4.41
N GLU A 303 -16.05 26.71 5.69
CA GLU A 303 -17.28 27.34 6.21
C GLU A 303 -17.39 28.82 5.82
N THR A 304 -16.26 29.53 5.72
CA THR A 304 -16.23 30.94 5.31
C THR A 304 -16.68 31.15 3.86
N PHE A 305 -16.56 30.11 3.03
CA PHE A 305 -16.90 30.11 1.60
C PHE A 305 -17.92 29.02 1.29
N CYS A 306 -18.85 28.77 2.21
CA CYS A 306 -19.91 27.79 2.06
C CYS A 306 -21.25 28.40 2.45
N GLU A 307 -22.23 28.35 1.55
CA GLU A 307 -23.61 28.75 1.81
C GLU A 307 -24.52 27.60 1.41
N THR A 308 -25.34 27.11 2.36
CA THR A 308 -26.31 26.02 2.14
C THR A 308 -25.74 24.78 1.43
N GLY A 309 -24.46 24.46 1.69
CA GLY A 309 -23.77 23.32 1.08
C GLY A 309 -23.14 23.59 -0.29
N ARG A 310 -23.26 24.81 -0.83
CA ARG A 310 -22.57 25.28 -2.04
C ARG A 310 -21.28 25.99 -1.67
N PHE A 311 -20.20 25.67 -2.38
CA PHE A 311 -18.97 26.46 -2.33
C PHE A 311 -19.17 27.81 -3.06
N THR A 312 -18.90 28.92 -2.38
CA THR A 312 -19.13 30.29 -2.87
C THR A 312 -17.83 31.01 -3.28
N GLY A 313 -16.67 30.39 -3.04
CA GLY A 313 -15.38 30.88 -3.50
C GLY A 313 -15.15 30.68 -5.01
N HIS A 314 -13.94 30.96 -5.46
CA HIS A 314 -13.56 30.83 -6.87
C HIS A 314 -12.72 29.57 -7.11
N TYR A 315 -13.15 28.69 -8.01
CA TYR A 315 -12.38 27.51 -8.40
C TYR A 315 -11.33 27.86 -9.46
N ALA A 316 -10.06 27.66 -9.12
CA ALA A 316 -8.92 27.85 -10.03
C ALA A 316 -8.06 26.57 -10.07
N GLY A 317 -8.72 25.42 -10.27
CA GLY A 317 -8.10 24.11 -10.39
C GLY A 317 -8.17 23.53 -11.82
N PRO A 318 -7.91 22.22 -11.98
CA PRO A 318 -8.02 21.55 -13.27
C PRO A 318 -9.41 21.69 -13.86
N ALA A 319 -9.47 22.03 -15.15
CA ALA A 319 -10.69 22.08 -15.95
C ALA A 319 -10.51 21.19 -17.20
N ARG A 320 -11.52 21.13 -18.07
CA ARG A 320 -11.31 20.58 -19.41
C ARG A 320 -10.49 21.59 -20.21
N GLY A 321 -9.46 21.12 -20.93
CA GLY A 321 -8.62 22.02 -21.73
C GLY A 321 -9.33 22.48 -23.01
N GLU A 322 -8.88 23.61 -23.59
CA GLU A 322 -9.37 24.07 -24.91
C GLU A 322 -8.93 23.15 -26.07
N ILE A 323 -7.82 22.42 -25.89
CA ILE A 323 -7.20 21.55 -26.90
C ILE A 323 -7.47 20.09 -26.54
N GLU A 324 -8.72 19.62 -26.65
CA GLU A 324 -9.15 18.20 -26.45
C GLU A 324 -8.67 17.48 -25.15
N GLU A 325 -7.97 18.15 -24.24
CA GLU A 325 -7.39 17.55 -23.03
C GLU A 325 -8.48 17.25 -22.01
N THR A 326 -8.53 15.99 -21.57
CA THR A 326 -9.49 15.57 -20.55
C THR A 326 -9.06 16.09 -19.18
N PHE A 327 -10.04 16.27 -18.28
CA PHE A 327 -9.79 16.63 -16.89
C PHE A 327 -8.76 15.69 -16.21
N GLU A 328 -8.83 14.40 -16.52
CA GLU A 328 -7.91 13.37 -16.00
C GLU A 328 -6.47 13.60 -16.45
N GLN A 329 -6.25 13.99 -17.70
CA GLN A 329 -4.92 14.32 -18.23
C GLN A 329 -4.33 15.57 -17.57
N ASN A 330 -5.16 16.59 -17.35
CA ASN A 330 -4.75 17.80 -16.62
C ASN A 330 -4.38 17.48 -15.16
N LEU A 331 -5.15 16.61 -14.51
CA LEU A 331 -4.86 16.18 -13.16
C LEU A 331 -3.59 15.31 -13.09
N ALA A 332 -3.38 14.41 -14.05
CA ALA A 332 -2.16 13.62 -14.18
C ALA A 332 -0.89 14.49 -14.24
N ARG A 333 -0.94 15.60 -15.00
CA ARG A 333 0.14 16.57 -15.13
C ARG A 333 0.48 17.24 -13.80
N ILE A 334 -0.53 17.53 -12.98
CA ILE A 334 -0.33 18.08 -11.64
C ILE A 334 0.34 17.04 -10.73
N PHE A 335 -0.13 15.79 -10.76
CA PHE A 335 0.48 14.73 -9.97
C PHE A 335 1.90 14.35 -10.44
N ALA A 336 2.27 14.60 -11.70
CA ALA A 336 3.64 14.40 -12.16
C ALA A 336 4.69 15.24 -11.38
N ARG A 337 4.27 16.36 -10.77
CA ARG A 337 5.12 17.15 -9.86
C ARG A 337 5.26 16.44 -8.51
N ALA A 338 6.49 16.35 -8.00
CA ALA A 338 6.80 15.62 -6.77
C ALA A 338 6.30 16.36 -5.51
N GLU A 339 6.14 17.68 -5.61
CA GLU A 339 5.62 18.57 -4.58
C GLU A 339 4.10 18.44 -4.39
N THR A 340 3.41 17.87 -5.38
CA THR A 340 1.97 17.61 -5.29
C THR A 340 1.69 16.50 -4.27
N PRO A 341 0.88 16.77 -3.22
CA PRO A 341 0.55 15.76 -2.21
C PRO A 341 -0.02 14.48 -2.81
N ARG A 342 0.43 13.34 -2.31
CA ARG A 342 -0.06 12.01 -2.66
C ARG A 342 -1.22 11.62 -1.75
N LEU A 343 -2.22 10.98 -2.35
CA LEU A 343 -3.45 10.56 -1.67
C LEU A 343 -3.74 9.10 -2.00
N SER A 344 -4.08 8.32 -0.97
CA SER A 344 -4.57 6.95 -1.10
C SER A 344 -6.04 6.90 -1.56
N GLY A 345 -6.48 5.75 -2.07
CA GLY A 345 -7.85 5.48 -2.52
C GLY A 345 -7.97 5.34 -4.03
N VAL A 346 -9.02 4.65 -4.47
CA VAL A 346 -9.23 4.30 -5.90
C VAL A 346 -9.87 5.44 -6.69
N GLN A 347 -10.71 6.26 -6.04
CA GLN A 347 -11.39 7.39 -6.65
C GLN A 347 -10.39 8.50 -7.00
N ILE A 348 -10.60 9.11 -8.17
CA ILE A 348 -9.90 10.33 -8.59
C ILE A 348 -10.14 11.43 -7.55
N LYS A 349 -9.07 12.07 -7.10
CA LYS A 349 -9.08 13.15 -6.12
C LYS A 349 -7.93 14.12 -6.40
N ALA A 350 -8.11 15.40 -6.10
CA ALA A 350 -7.09 16.42 -6.28
C ALA A 350 -6.78 17.11 -4.93
N PRO A 351 -5.50 17.27 -4.56
CA PRO A 351 -5.12 18.03 -3.40
C PRO A 351 -5.23 19.53 -3.69
N MET A 352 -6.00 20.24 -2.87
CA MET A 352 -6.32 21.66 -3.06
C MET A 352 -5.93 22.52 -1.84
N SER A 353 -5.74 23.80 -2.11
CA SER A 353 -5.49 24.86 -1.14
C SER A 353 -6.57 25.92 -1.28
N LEU A 354 -7.27 26.24 -0.19
CA LEU A 354 -8.18 27.37 -0.13
C LEU A 354 -7.44 28.59 0.42
N LEU A 355 -7.25 29.60 -0.43
CA LEU A 355 -6.55 30.83 -0.09
C LEU A 355 -7.46 31.80 0.69
N ALA A 356 -6.86 32.80 1.34
CA ALA A 356 -7.60 33.75 2.19
C ALA A 356 -8.62 34.60 1.43
N ASP A 357 -8.44 34.79 0.13
CA ASP A 357 -9.35 35.50 -0.77
C ASP A 357 -10.47 34.60 -1.34
N GLY A 358 -10.53 33.33 -0.93
CA GLY A 358 -11.55 32.38 -1.37
C GLY A 358 -11.24 31.62 -2.65
N VAL A 359 -10.02 31.76 -3.19
CA VAL A 359 -9.62 31.01 -4.38
C VAL A 359 -9.16 29.59 -3.99
N LEU A 360 -9.72 28.56 -4.64
CA LEU A 360 -9.36 27.16 -4.47
C LEU A 360 -8.42 26.72 -5.60
N VAL A 361 -7.14 26.50 -5.27
CA VAL A 361 -6.05 26.17 -6.22
C VAL A 361 -5.43 24.79 -5.93
N PRO A 362 -4.75 24.15 -6.89
CA PRO A 362 -3.98 22.93 -6.63
C PRO A 362 -2.90 23.16 -5.58
N ALA A 363 -2.78 22.25 -4.61
CA ALA A 363 -1.85 22.38 -3.48
C ALA A 363 -0.42 21.94 -3.81
N VAL A 364 0.12 22.35 -4.96
CA VAL A 364 1.48 21.96 -5.36
C VAL A 364 2.52 22.71 -4.56
N ASP A 365 2.51 24.03 -4.68
CA ASP A 365 3.41 24.94 -3.95
C ASP A 365 2.69 25.61 -2.77
N GLN A 366 1.42 25.24 -2.54
CA GLN A 366 0.55 25.78 -1.49
C GLN A 366 0.28 24.73 -0.40
N PRO A 367 -0.09 25.16 0.82
CA PRO A 367 -0.55 24.26 1.88
C PRO A 367 -1.73 23.39 1.41
N PHE A 368 -1.64 22.09 1.62
CA PHE A 368 -2.71 21.16 1.24
C PHE A 368 -3.77 21.12 2.32
N THR A 369 -4.89 21.83 2.09
CA THR A 369 -5.92 22.06 3.12
C THR A 369 -7.24 21.39 2.81
N HIS A 370 -7.52 21.11 1.53
CA HIS A 370 -8.81 20.58 1.09
C HIS A 370 -8.60 19.49 0.04
N ILE A 371 -9.50 18.50 0.02
CA ILE A 371 -9.52 17.45 -1.00
C ILE A 371 -10.70 17.73 -1.93
N LEU A 372 -10.42 17.88 -3.23
CA LEU A 372 -11.44 17.94 -4.27
C LEU A 372 -11.70 16.53 -4.81
N LYS A 373 -12.96 16.13 -4.82
CA LYS A 373 -13.44 14.86 -5.34
C LYS A 373 -14.34 15.12 -6.56
N PRO A 374 -13.79 15.03 -7.77
CA PRO A 374 -14.57 15.19 -8.99
C PRO A 374 -15.58 14.05 -9.17
N ALA A 375 -16.52 14.28 -10.07
CA ALA A 375 -17.45 13.26 -10.53
C ALA A 375 -16.72 12.08 -11.19
N GLY A 376 -17.24 10.87 -10.98
CA GLY A 376 -16.76 9.68 -11.67
C GLY A 376 -17.26 9.62 -13.11
N ALA A 377 -16.69 8.69 -13.88
CA ALA A 377 -17.14 8.36 -15.24
C ALA A 377 -18.05 7.12 -15.23
N ALA A 378 -18.68 6.83 -16.38
CA ALA A 378 -19.41 5.59 -16.63
C ALA A 378 -20.57 5.31 -15.64
N GLY A 379 -21.38 6.32 -15.35
CA GLY A 379 -22.55 6.18 -14.47
C GLY A 379 -22.30 6.55 -13.01
N PHE A 380 -21.11 7.06 -12.69
CA PHE A 380 -20.71 7.55 -11.36
C PHE A 380 -20.66 9.09 -11.29
N GLU A 381 -21.36 9.79 -12.18
CA GLU A 381 -21.33 11.25 -12.29
C GLU A 381 -21.95 11.94 -11.05
N THR A 382 -22.87 11.27 -10.37
CA THR A 382 -23.52 11.77 -9.14
C THR A 382 -22.75 11.43 -7.86
N LEU A 383 -21.59 10.78 -7.95
CA LEU A 383 -20.82 10.34 -6.79
C LEU A 383 -20.52 11.46 -5.77
N PRO A 384 -20.05 12.66 -6.17
CA PRO A 384 -19.82 13.75 -5.23
C PRO A 384 -21.09 14.22 -4.50
N ILE A 385 -22.24 14.17 -5.19
CA ILE A 385 -23.55 14.54 -4.63
C ILE A 385 -24.00 13.50 -3.61
N VAL A 386 -23.89 12.22 -3.94
CA VAL A 386 -24.24 11.13 -3.03
C VAL A 386 -23.38 11.15 -1.79
N GLU A 387 -22.06 11.36 -1.94
CA GLU A 387 -21.16 11.49 -0.80
C GLU A 387 -21.53 12.70 0.08
N TRP A 388 -21.82 13.86 -0.50
CA TRP A 388 -22.28 15.03 0.26
C TRP A 388 -23.55 14.74 1.06
N LEU A 389 -24.55 14.09 0.45
CA LEU A 389 -25.78 13.68 1.13
C LEU A 389 -25.47 12.74 2.31
N CYS A 390 -24.58 11.78 2.14
CA CYS A 390 -24.18 10.85 3.20
C CYS A 390 -23.43 11.55 4.35
N LEU A 391 -22.57 12.53 4.05
CA LEU A 391 -21.92 13.35 5.07
C LEU A 391 -22.93 14.20 5.86
N GLU A 392 -23.94 14.77 5.18
CA GLU A 392 -25.04 15.49 5.82
C GLU A 392 -25.93 14.60 6.70
N LEU A 393 -26.21 13.38 6.26
CA LEU A 393 -26.89 12.37 7.08
C LEU A 393 -26.04 11.96 8.28
N GLY A 394 -24.73 11.81 8.09
CA GLY A 394 -23.79 11.48 9.17
C GLY A 394 -23.73 12.56 10.26
N ARG A 395 -23.77 13.83 9.87
CA ARG A 395 -23.82 14.96 10.81
C ARG A 395 -25.12 14.97 11.61
N ALA A 396 -26.25 14.70 10.97
CA ALA A 396 -27.53 14.56 11.68
C ALA A 396 -27.53 13.35 12.64
N ALA A 397 -26.88 12.25 12.26
CA ALA A 397 -26.66 11.08 13.10
C ALA A 397 -25.73 11.34 14.31
N GLY A 398 -25.14 12.53 14.42
CA GLY A 398 -24.32 12.93 15.56
C GLY A 398 -22.84 12.59 15.43
N PHE A 399 -22.37 12.19 14.24
CA PHE A 399 -20.94 12.01 14.01
C PHE A 399 -20.23 13.37 13.85
N GLU A 400 -18.97 13.43 14.24
CA GLU A 400 -18.07 14.45 13.72
C GLU A 400 -17.89 14.22 12.23
N VAL A 401 -18.05 15.29 11.43
CA VAL A 401 -17.95 15.26 9.96
C VAL A 401 -17.17 16.51 9.54
N PRO A 402 -16.15 16.39 8.66
CA PRO A 402 -15.46 17.56 8.15
C PRO A 402 -16.40 18.50 7.41
N SER A 403 -16.02 19.77 7.36
CA SER A 403 -16.69 20.75 6.49
C SER A 403 -16.58 20.26 5.05
N ALA A 404 -17.72 20.23 4.35
CA ALA A 404 -17.78 19.80 2.96
C ALA A 404 -18.79 20.65 2.19
N ALA A 405 -18.49 20.92 0.92
CA ALA A 405 -19.33 21.73 0.05
C ALA A 405 -19.30 21.19 -1.38
N LEU A 406 -20.44 21.23 -2.05
CA LEU A 406 -20.55 20.96 -3.48
C LEU A 406 -20.05 22.18 -4.26
N LEU A 407 -19.19 21.92 -5.23
CA LEU A 407 -18.54 22.90 -6.07
C LEU A 407 -19.04 22.76 -7.51
N GLU A 408 -19.49 23.88 -8.08
CA GLU A 408 -19.85 23.98 -9.48
C GLU A 408 -18.58 23.97 -10.32
N MET A 409 -18.42 22.93 -11.15
CA MET A 409 -17.25 22.77 -12.00
C MET A 409 -17.42 23.55 -13.31
N PRO A 410 -16.33 24.09 -13.89
CA PRO A 410 -16.39 24.80 -15.17
C PRO A 410 -16.79 23.88 -16.34
N ASP A 411 -17.05 24.48 -17.51
CA ASP A 411 -17.24 23.79 -18.79
C ASP A 411 -18.37 22.75 -18.81
N GLY A 412 -19.41 22.97 -17.99
CA GLY A 412 -20.55 22.05 -17.88
C GLY A 412 -20.19 20.68 -17.29
N MET A 413 -19.03 20.57 -16.62
CA MET A 413 -18.68 19.36 -15.90
C MET A 413 -19.64 19.12 -14.72
N PRO A 414 -19.89 17.84 -14.34
CA PRO A 414 -20.71 17.57 -13.17
C PRO A 414 -20.07 18.15 -11.89
N PRO A 415 -20.87 18.47 -10.86
CA PRO A 415 -20.36 19.03 -9.61
C PRO A 415 -19.30 18.16 -8.95
N ALA A 416 -18.36 18.80 -8.27
CA ALA A 416 -17.36 18.13 -7.43
C ALA A 416 -17.69 18.34 -5.94
N LEU A 417 -17.07 17.56 -5.07
CA LEU A 417 -17.15 17.72 -3.62
C LEU A 417 -15.81 18.23 -3.10
N VAL A 418 -15.82 19.32 -2.35
CA VAL A 418 -14.63 19.82 -1.63
C VAL A 418 -14.79 19.44 -0.17
N VAL A 419 -13.77 18.79 0.40
CA VAL A 419 -13.73 18.36 1.81
C VAL A 419 -12.55 19.01 2.52
N GLU A 420 -12.81 19.70 3.63
CA GLU A 420 -11.79 20.26 4.52
C GLU A 420 -11.04 19.14 5.25
N ARG A 421 -9.70 19.21 5.26
CA ARG A 421 -8.88 18.25 5.99
C ARG A 421 -8.97 18.47 7.50
N PHE A 422 -9.18 17.37 8.23
CA PHE A 422 -9.25 17.36 9.70
C PHE A 422 -7.96 16.82 10.37
N ASP A 423 -7.01 16.31 9.57
CA ASP A 423 -5.75 15.71 10.02
C ASP A 423 -4.59 16.73 10.09
N ILE A 424 -4.89 18.02 10.00
CA ILE A 424 -3.94 19.14 10.03
C ILE A 424 -4.35 20.19 11.06
N ARG A 425 -3.37 20.93 11.56
CA ARG A 425 -3.58 21.98 12.57
C ARG A 425 -4.33 23.19 12.00
N ARG A 426 -5.07 23.88 12.86
CA ARG A 426 -5.88 25.06 12.51
C ARG A 426 -5.16 26.35 12.85
N GLY A 427 -4.79 27.14 11.84
CA GLY A 427 -4.04 28.37 12.00
C GLY A 427 -2.59 28.17 12.51
N GLY A 428 -1.83 29.26 12.54
CA GLY A 428 -0.41 29.24 12.94
C GLY A 428 -0.17 29.04 14.45
N GLU A 429 -1.15 29.42 15.28
CA GLU A 429 -1.07 29.33 16.74
C GLU A 429 -1.31 27.91 17.26
N ASP A 430 -1.99 27.05 16.50
CA ASP A 430 -2.20 25.65 16.86
C ASP A 430 -0.88 24.86 16.75
N GLN A 431 -0.33 24.50 17.91
CA GLN A 431 0.91 23.74 18.02
C GLN A 431 0.67 22.23 18.20
N ARG A 432 -0.58 21.76 18.09
CA ARG A 432 -0.89 20.33 18.20
C ARG A 432 -0.33 19.57 17.01
N ARG A 433 0.12 18.35 17.28
CA ARG A 433 0.52 17.40 16.25
C ARG A 433 -0.58 16.41 16.00
N LEU A 434 -1.03 16.33 14.75
CA LEU A 434 -2.10 15.45 14.32
C LEU A 434 -1.55 14.39 13.36
N ALA A 435 -2.00 13.16 13.56
CA ALA A 435 -1.80 12.08 12.60
C ALA A 435 -3.01 11.17 12.56
N MET A 436 -3.49 10.90 11.35
CA MET A 436 -4.54 9.94 11.07
C MET A 436 -3.88 8.59 10.72
N GLU A 437 -4.37 7.51 11.31
CA GLU A 437 -3.94 6.13 10.98
C GLU A 437 -5.18 5.28 10.70
N ASP A 438 -5.24 4.70 9.50
CA ASP A 438 -6.36 3.85 9.07
C ASP A 438 -6.31 2.44 9.69
N PHE A 439 -7.42 1.71 9.63
CA PHE A 439 -7.48 0.37 10.23
C PHE A 439 -6.72 -0.72 9.46
N CYS A 440 -6.30 -0.50 8.21
CA CYS A 440 -5.33 -1.40 7.57
C CYS A 440 -3.99 -1.30 8.30
N SER A 441 -3.49 -0.08 8.49
CA SER A 441 -2.25 0.19 9.23
C SER A 441 -2.33 -0.30 10.69
N ILE A 442 -3.43 -0.01 11.39
CA ILE A 442 -3.60 -0.43 12.80
C ILE A 442 -3.59 -1.95 12.95
N LEU A 443 -4.15 -2.68 11.98
CA LEU A 443 -4.26 -4.14 12.00
C LEU A 443 -3.10 -4.86 11.31
N ASP A 444 -2.08 -4.12 10.86
CA ASP A 444 -0.91 -4.61 10.10
C ASP A 444 -1.32 -5.43 8.86
N LEU A 445 -2.32 -4.91 8.14
CA LEU A 445 -2.83 -5.49 6.91
C LEU A 445 -2.32 -4.69 5.70
N PRO A 446 -1.90 -5.37 4.62
CA PRO A 446 -1.56 -4.69 3.39
C PRO A 446 -2.81 -4.02 2.81
N THR A 447 -2.59 -2.97 2.02
CA THR A 447 -3.68 -2.20 1.40
C THR A 447 -4.61 -3.06 0.54
N SER A 448 -4.08 -4.09 -0.13
CA SER A 448 -4.86 -5.06 -0.91
C SER A 448 -5.87 -5.87 -0.08
N SER A 449 -5.67 -5.96 1.24
CA SER A 449 -6.55 -6.65 2.19
C SER A 449 -7.53 -5.70 2.90
N LYS A 450 -7.82 -4.53 2.32
CA LYS A 450 -8.74 -3.54 2.91
C LYS A 450 -10.15 -4.06 3.21
N TYR A 451 -10.60 -5.12 2.52
CA TYR A 451 -11.88 -5.80 2.76
C TYR A 451 -11.76 -7.05 3.68
N ASP A 452 -10.56 -7.48 4.05
CA ASP A 452 -10.32 -8.72 4.84
C ASP A 452 -10.48 -8.51 6.37
N GLY A 453 -11.36 -7.58 6.75
CA GLY A 453 -11.63 -7.17 8.13
C GLY A 453 -13.03 -7.56 8.64
N THR A 454 -13.20 -7.46 9.95
CA THR A 454 -14.53 -7.52 10.60
C THR A 454 -14.64 -6.41 11.64
N ILE A 455 -15.86 -6.01 11.96
CA ILE A 455 -16.11 -4.96 12.97
C ILE A 455 -15.54 -5.38 14.35
N GLU A 456 -15.58 -6.67 14.68
CA GLU A 456 -15.01 -7.20 15.93
C GLU A 456 -13.48 -7.12 15.94
N ARG A 457 -12.83 -7.43 14.81
CA ARG A 457 -11.36 -7.30 14.67
C ARG A 457 -10.94 -5.83 14.83
N MET A 458 -11.71 -4.91 14.24
CA MET A 458 -11.51 -3.47 14.45
C MET A 458 -11.68 -3.07 15.91
N ALA A 459 -12.74 -3.53 16.58
CA ALA A 459 -12.98 -3.25 17.99
C ALA A 459 -11.81 -3.70 18.89
N LYS A 460 -11.18 -4.83 18.56
CA LYS A 460 -9.97 -5.31 19.25
C LYS A 460 -8.77 -4.38 19.07
N GLY A 461 -8.50 -3.93 17.83
CA GLY A 461 -7.43 -2.99 17.52
C GLY A 461 -7.65 -1.62 18.16
N LEU A 462 -8.87 -1.09 18.04
CA LEU A 462 -9.32 0.18 18.61
C LEU A 462 -9.12 0.20 20.13
N ARG A 463 -9.57 -0.84 20.83
CA ARG A 463 -9.48 -0.90 22.31
C ARG A 463 -8.05 -0.79 22.83
N ALA A 464 -7.08 -1.30 22.08
CA ALA A 464 -5.66 -1.25 22.47
C ALA A 464 -5.01 0.12 22.22
N LEU A 465 -5.54 0.92 21.28
CA LEU A 465 -4.96 2.20 20.88
C LEU A 465 -5.66 3.42 21.50
N SER A 466 -6.98 3.35 21.68
CA SER A 466 -7.81 4.49 22.05
C SER A 466 -7.51 5.00 23.46
N THR A 467 -7.53 6.33 23.63
CA THR A 467 -7.47 6.98 24.96
C THR A 467 -8.83 6.99 25.67
N ASP A 468 -9.92 6.69 24.97
CA ASP A 468 -11.26 6.48 25.54
C ASP A 468 -11.98 5.33 24.80
N PRO A 469 -11.58 4.07 25.09
CA PRO A 469 -12.09 2.92 24.36
C PRO A 469 -13.60 2.74 24.44
N THR A 470 -14.22 3.12 25.55
CA THR A 470 -15.68 2.97 25.73
C THR A 470 -16.43 3.85 24.74
N ALA A 471 -16.08 5.13 24.64
CA ALA A 471 -16.71 6.05 23.71
C ALA A 471 -16.39 5.68 22.25
N ASP A 472 -15.15 5.30 21.94
CA ASP A 472 -14.78 4.96 20.57
C ASP A 472 -15.39 3.63 20.08
N LEU A 473 -15.65 2.67 20.98
CA LEU A 473 -16.41 1.46 20.66
C LEU A 473 -17.90 1.77 20.37
N ASP A 474 -18.49 2.74 21.07
CA ASP A 474 -19.84 3.23 20.74
C ASP A 474 -19.86 3.91 19.37
N ILE A 475 -18.84 4.72 19.04
CA ILE A 475 -18.70 5.31 17.70
C ILE A 475 -18.57 4.22 16.63
N LEU A 476 -17.72 3.20 16.83
CA LEU A 476 -17.59 2.08 15.89
C LEU A 476 -18.91 1.32 15.70
N TYR A 477 -19.66 1.13 16.79
CA TYR A 477 -20.98 0.50 16.74
C TYR A 477 -21.98 1.31 15.93
N ARG A 478 -22.07 2.62 16.22
CA ARG A 478 -22.91 3.55 15.49
C ARG A 478 -22.51 3.66 14.02
N ARG A 479 -21.21 3.61 13.70
CA ARG A 479 -20.68 3.55 12.33
C ARG A 479 -21.19 2.33 11.58
N ALA A 480 -21.16 1.15 12.19
CA ALA A 480 -21.66 -0.07 11.56
C ALA A 480 -23.17 -0.01 11.28
N ILE A 481 -23.96 0.51 12.22
CA ILE A 481 -25.41 0.74 12.03
C ILE A 481 -25.63 1.77 10.91
N PHE A 482 -24.92 2.89 10.95
CA PHE A 482 -25.06 3.97 9.98
C PHE A 482 -24.73 3.50 8.56
N ALA A 483 -23.60 2.81 8.36
CA ALA A 483 -23.22 2.23 7.07
C ALA A 483 -24.29 1.27 6.54
N TRP A 484 -24.91 0.49 7.42
CA TRP A 484 -26.07 -0.30 7.02
C TRP A 484 -27.27 0.60 6.68
N LEU A 485 -27.65 1.59 7.50
CA LEU A 485 -28.82 2.45 7.21
C LEU A 485 -28.70 3.20 5.87
N ILE A 486 -27.51 3.69 5.52
CA ILE A 486 -27.27 4.39 4.26
C ILE A 486 -26.87 3.49 3.10
N ALA A 487 -26.80 2.17 3.28
CA ALA A 487 -26.31 1.21 2.29
C ALA A 487 -24.90 1.53 1.74
N ASP A 488 -23.97 1.76 2.65
CA ASP A 488 -22.55 1.94 2.36
C ASP A 488 -21.84 0.59 2.21
N GLY A 489 -21.69 0.17 0.94
CA GLY A 489 -20.92 -1.01 0.59
C GLY A 489 -19.43 -0.78 0.35
N ASP A 490 -18.92 0.44 0.58
CA ASP A 490 -17.49 0.76 0.46
C ASP A 490 -16.86 1.17 1.81
N MET A 491 -17.57 1.01 2.94
CA MET A 491 -17.03 1.23 4.30
C MET A 491 -15.98 0.17 4.71
N HIS A 492 -14.85 0.13 4.03
CA HIS A 492 -13.73 -0.79 4.26
C HIS A 492 -12.71 -0.24 5.27
N LEU A 493 -11.68 -1.02 5.63
CA LEU A 493 -10.73 -0.67 6.70
C LEU A 493 -9.98 0.65 6.49
N LYS A 494 -9.83 1.15 5.26
CA LYS A 494 -9.19 2.45 4.97
C LYS A 494 -10.12 3.67 5.12
N ASN A 495 -11.43 3.46 5.15
CA ASN A 495 -12.44 4.52 5.35
C ASN A 495 -12.80 4.69 6.84
N LEU A 496 -12.04 4.03 7.71
CA LEU A 496 -12.14 4.10 9.15
C LEU A 496 -10.73 4.34 9.67
N ALA A 497 -10.55 5.29 10.58
CA ALA A 497 -9.25 5.67 11.09
C ALA A 497 -9.32 6.15 12.54
N MET A 498 -8.17 6.19 13.19
CA MET A 498 -7.97 6.86 14.47
C MET A 498 -7.22 8.17 14.24
N LEU A 499 -7.70 9.25 14.85
CA LEU A 499 -7.01 10.54 14.90
C LEU A 499 -6.18 10.61 16.18
N LYS A 500 -4.86 10.72 16.02
CA LYS A 500 -3.89 10.85 17.09
C LYS A 500 -3.49 12.30 17.24
N THR A 501 -3.61 12.83 18.45
CA THR A 501 -3.23 14.19 18.81
C THR A 501 -2.13 14.15 19.87
N ALA A 502 -1.11 14.99 19.70
CA ALA A 502 -0.13 15.27 20.73
C ALA A 502 -0.02 16.78 20.93
N GLU A 503 -0.16 17.22 22.18
CA GLU A 503 0.10 18.61 22.54
C GLU A 503 1.58 18.99 22.31
N ALA A 504 1.83 20.30 22.20
CA ALA A 504 3.18 20.82 22.02
C ALA A 504 4.14 20.29 23.10
N GLY A 505 5.26 19.70 22.69
CA GLY A 505 6.26 19.14 23.61
C GLY A 505 5.89 17.82 24.30
N ALA A 506 4.70 17.25 24.02
CA ALA A 506 4.30 15.97 24.60
C ALA A 506 5.21 14.82 24.13
N LYS A 507 5.57 13.92 25.05
CA LYS A 507 6.41 12.74 24.76
C LYS A 507 5.64 11.57 24.14
N ALA A 508 4.31 11.58 24.26
CA ALA A 508 3.40 10.58 23.73
C ALA A 508 2.15 11.29 23.17
N PHE A 509 1.28 10.56 22.47
CA PHE A 509 -0.02 11.08 22.07
C PHE A 509 -0.85 11.36 23.33
N THR A 510 -1.40 12.57 23.42
CA THR A 510 -2.27 13.01 24.51
C THR A 510 -3.72 12.57 24.29
N SER A 511 -4.11 12.32 23.04
CA SER A 511 -5.42 11.82 22.67
C SER A 511 -5.31 10.91 21.44
N VAL A 512 -6.00 9.78 21.46
CA VAL A 512 -6.15 8.86 20.32
C VAL A 512 -7.61 8.47 20.26
N ARG A 513 -8.35 9.06 19.31
CA ARG A 513 -9.81 8.95 19.20
C ARG A 513 -10.23 8.51 17.82
N PHE A 514 -11.47 8.04 17.65
CA PHE A 514 -12.01 7.73 16.34
C PHE A 514 -12.00 8.98 15.44
N ALA A 515 -11.59 8.85 14.18
CA ALA A 515 -11.56 9.98 13.25
C ALA A 515 -12.98 10.40 12.81
N PRO A 516 -13.17 11.67 12.37
CA PRO A 516 -14.41 12.14 11.74
C PRO A 516 -14.91 11.23 10.60
N LEU A 517 -16.19 11.32 10.25
CA LEU A 517 -16.78 10.57 9.13
C LEU A 517 -16.24 11.13 7.82
N TYR A 518 -15.66 10.28 6.98
CA TYR A 518 -15.24 10.63 5.63
C TYR A 518 -15.53 9.45 4.70
N ASP A 519 -15.55 9.72 3.39
CA ASP A 519 -15.72 8.71 2.33
C ASP A 519 -16.97 7.82 2.53
N ALA A 520 -18.05 8.41 3.06
CA ALA A 520 -19.33 7.71 3.26
C ALA A 520 -20.20 7.83 2.01
N VAL A 521 -20.71 6.70 1.51
CA VAL A 521 -21.42 6.70 0.22
C VAL A 521 -22.52 5.65 0.17
N THR A 522 -23.72 6.00 -0.30
CA THR A 522 -24.77 5.02 -0.61
C THR A 522 -24.44 4.32 -1.93
N THR A 523 -23.77 3.17 -1.91
CA THR A 523 -23.29 2.51 -3.13
C THR A 523 -24.43 1.97 -4.00
N ARG A 524 -25.55 1.57 -3.39
CA ARG A 524 -26.71 0.98 -4.09
C ARG A 524 -27.40 1.89 -5.10
N VAL A 525 -27.10 3.19 -5.12
CA VAL A 525 -27.63 4.10 -6.14
C VAL A 525 -26.90 4.01 -7.49
N PHE A 526 -25.70 3.43 -7.54
CA PHE A 526 -24.93 3.37 -8.77
C PHE A 526 -25.25 2.12 -9.63
N PRO A 527 -25.00 2.19 -10.95
CA PRO A 527 -25.22 1.08 -11.86
C PRO A 527 -24.44 -0.19 -11.45
N GLY A 528 -25.09 -1.35 -11.52
CA GLY A 528 -24.47 -2.63 -11.17
C GLY A 528 -24.33 -2.90 -9.67
N LEU A 529 -24.62 -1.93 -8.80
CA LEU A 529 -24.46 -2.03 -7.34
C LEU A 529 -25.79 -2.13 -6.57
N GLY A 530 -26.92 -2.35 -7.24
CA GLY A 530 -28.24 -2.37 -6.58
C GLY A 530 -28.40 -3.39 -5.44
N SER A 531 -27.59 -4.46 -5.44
CA SER A 531 -27.54 -5.50 -4.40
C SER A 531 -26.26 -5.46 -3.57
N ASP A 532 -25.53 -4.34 -3.58
CA ASP A 532 -24.26 -4.23 -2.87
C ASP A 532 -24.41 -4.46 -1.36
N ARG A 533 -23.36 -5.01 -0.75
CA ARG A 533 -23.36 -5.54 0.63
C ARG A 533 -22.46 -4.69 1.51
N MET A 534 -22.55 -4.84 2.83
CA MET A 534 -21.59 -4.18 3.71
C MET A 534 -20.17 -4.66 3.40
N ALA A 535 -19.23 -3.71 3.26
CA ALA A 535 -17.82 -4.01 3.00
C ALA A 535 -17.18 -4.87 4.11
N LEU A 536 -17.51 -4.58 5.37
CA LEU A 536 -16.97 -5.29 6.53
C LEU A 536 -18.04 -6.13 7.20
N LYS A 537 -17.67 -7.38 7.50
CA LYS A 537 -18.55 -8.33 8.16
C LYS A 537 -18.75 -7.99 9.64
N LEU A 538 -19.94 -8.33 10.13
CA LEU A 538 -20.26 -8.42 11.56
C LEU A 538 -20.99 -9.73 11.83
N ASN A 539 -20.63 -10.44 12.89
CA ASN A 539 -21.10 -11.79 13.21
C ASN A 539 -20.98 -12.78 12.02
N GLY A 540 -19.95 -12.61 11.18
CA GLY A 540 -19.74 -13.40 9.96
C GLY A 540 -20.71 -13.11 8.79
N LYS A 541 -21.53 -12.06 8.90
CA LYS A 541 -22.51 -11.62 7.88
C LYS A 541 -22.14 -10.25 7.31
N ASP A 542 -22.47 -10.04 6.04
CA ASP A 542 -22.33 -8.76 5.31
C ASP A 542 -23.65 -8.33 4.63
N ASP A 543 -24.69 -9.16 4.73
CA ASP A 543 -25.99 -8.98 4.09
C ASP A 543 -27.10 -9.62 4.96
N ARG A 544 -28.35 -9.26 4.68
CA ARG A 544 -29.54 -9.70 5.46
C ARG A 544 -29.38 -9.47 6.96
N LEU A 545 -28.76 -8.34 7.29
CA LEU A 545 -28.56 -7.89 8.66
C LEU A 545 -29.86 -7.28 9.20
N GLY A 546 -30.18 -7.60 10.46
CA GLY A 546 -31.28 -7.00 11.19
C GLY A 546 -30.89 -6.56 12.59
N ARG A 547 -31.87 -6.06 13.35
CA ARG A 547 -31.67 -5.53 14.72
C ARG A 547 -30.88 -6.48 15.61
N GLN A 548 -31.21 -7.77 15.60
CA GLN A 548 -30.58 -8.78 16.45
C GLN A 548 -29.09 -8.99 16.11
N ASP A 549 -28.67 -8.79 14.86
CA ASP A 549 -27.25 -8.87 14.50
C ASP A 549 -26.47 -7.70 15.12
N PHE A 550 -27.02 -6.49 15.12
CA PHE A 550 -26.39 -5.35 15.79
C PHE A 550 -26.35 -5.52 17.32
N LEU A 551 -27.39 -6.08 17.94
CA LEU A 551 -27.36 -6.39 19.38
C LEU A 551 -26.37 -7.51 19.72
N ALA A 552 -26.19 -8.48 18.83
CA ALA A 552 -25.14 -9.50 18.97
C ALA A 552 -23.74 -8.87 18.85
N LEU A 553 -23.52 -7.99 17.87
CA LEU A 553 -22.27 -7.27 17.71
C LEU A 553 -21.94 -6.44 18.96
N ALA A 554 -22.91 -5.66 19.45
CA ALA A 554 -22.77 -4.85 20.66
C ALA A 554 -22.28 -5.66 21.86
N ARG A 555 -22.87 -6.84 22.10
CA ARG A 555 -22.44 -7.76 23.15
C ARG A 555 -20.99 -8.22 22.93
N THR A 556 -20.64 -8.60 21.71
CA THR A 556 -19.28 -9.06 21.36
C THR A 556 -18.23 -7.98 21.58
N ILE A 557 -18.54 -6.73 21.28
CA ILE A 557 -17.61 -5.60 21.47
C ILE A 557 -17.70 -4.97 22.86
N GLY A 558 -18.58 -5.45 23.74
CA GLY A 558 -18.64 -5.06 25.15
C GLY A 558 -19.52 -3.84 25.46
N LEU A 559 -20.50 -3.52 24.61
CA LEU A 559 -21.50 -2.49 24.87
C LEU A 559 -22.71 -3.06 25.63
N THR A 560 -23.39 -2.19 26.39
CA THR A 560 -24.60 -2.58 27.14
C THR A 560 -25.79 -2.73 26.21
N ALA A 561 -26.69 -3.66 26.51
CA ALA A 561 -27.91 -3.85 25.72
C ALA A 561 -28.75 -2.57 25.67
N ALA A 562 -29.01 -1.94 26.82
CA ALA A 562 -29.79 -0.70 26.90
C ALA A 562 -29.19 0.44 26.07
N GLY A 563 -27.87 0.66 26.16
CA GLY A 563 -27.19 1.68 25.36
C GLY A 563 -27.24 1.39 23.87
N SER A 564 -27.14 0.11 23.48
CA SER A 564 -27.16 -0.32 22.08
C SER A 564 -28.55 -0.15 21.46
N GLU A 565 -29.61 -0.53 22.19
CA GLU A 565 -31.00 -0.33 21.77
C GLU A 565 -31.31 1.16 21.59
N ALA A 566 -30.84 2.01 22.52
CA ALA A 566 -30.99 3.45 22.44
C ALA A 566 -30.24 4.04 21.23
N ALA A 567 -29.00 3.61 20.97
CA ALA A 567 -28.23 4.05 19.82
C ALA A 567 -28.90 3.69 18.49
N ILE A 568 -29.48 2.49 18.37
CA ILE A 568 -30.24 2.08 17.19
C ILE A 568 -31.45 3.00 16.99
N ALA A 569 -32.25 3.22 18.03
CA ALA A 569 -33.46 4.04 17.95
C ALA A 569 -33.13 5.50 17.59
N GLU A 570 -32.13 6.08 18.27
CA GLU A 570 -31.66 7.44 18.04
C GLU A 570 -31.15 7.64 16.61
N LEU A 571 -30.35 6.71 16.08
CA LEU A 571 -29.85 6.80 14.70
C LEU A 571 -31.00 6.73 13.69
N ALA A 572 -31.92 5.78 13.86
CA ALA A 572 -33.05 5.64 12.94
C ALA A 572 -33.96 6.89 12.93
N GLU A 573 -34.27 7.43 14.11
CA GLU A 573 -35.10 8.64 14.25
C GLU A 573 -34.45 9.86 13.59
N ARG A 574 -33.19 10.16 13.95
CA ARG A 574 -32.44 11.30 13.40
C ARG A 574 -32.28 11.22 11.88
N LEU A 575 -32.05 10.03 11.34
CA LEU A 575 -31.90 9.84 9.90
C LEU A 575 -33.23 9.99 9.15
N VAL A 576 -34.34 9.49 9.68
CA VAL A 576 -35.66 9.70 9.07
C VAL A 576 -36.00 11.20 9.06
N GLU A 577 -35.82 11.89 10.18
CA GLU A 577 -36.05 13.34 10.27
C GLU A 577 -35.18 14.09 9.26
N ARG A 578 -33.87 13.80 9.23
CA ARG A 578 -32.97 14.46 8.28
C ARG A 578 -33.31 14.13 6.84
N ALA A 579 -33.65 12.89 6.50
CA ALA A 579 -33.99 12.50 5.14
C ALA A 579 -35.19 13.29 4.58
N THR A 580 -36.17 13.64 5.40
CA THR A 580 -37.32 14.45 4.97
C THR A 580 -36.98 15.92 4.72
N SER A 581 -36.01 16.47 5.45
CA SER A 581 -35.62 17.88 5.42
C SER A 581 -34.40 18.17 4.55
N LEU A 582 -33.61 17.16 4.18
CA LEU A 582 -32.39 17.29 3.40
C LEU A 582 -32.70 17.82 2.00
N ARG A 583 -31.99 18.86 1.57
CA ARG A 583 -32.13 19.48 0.25
C ARG A 583 -30.76 19.64 -0.38
N LEU A 584 -30.70 19.41 -1.68
CA LEU A 584 -29.52 19.71 -2.49
C LEU A 584 -29.37 21.22 -2.68
N PRO A 585 -28.15 21.75 -2.81
CA PRO A 585 -27.93 23.15 -3.16
C PRO A 585 -28.57 23.50 -4.52
N ASP A 586 -29.08 24.73 -4.66
CA ASP A 586 -29.91 25.16 -5.79
C ASP A 586 -29.30 24.88 -7.17
N PHE A 587 -27.99 25.06 -7.34
CA PHE A 587 -27.31 24.82 -8.61
C PHE A 587 -27.31 23.34 -9.02
N THR A 588 -27.35 22.42 -8.05
CA THR A 588 -27.44 20.97 -8.30
C THR A 588 -28.88 20.48 -8.45
N GLY A 589 -29.84 21.19 -7.85
CA GLY A 589 -31.26 20.86 -7.86
C GLY A 589 -31.92 20.87 -9.24
N HIS A 590 -31.28 21.44 -10.27
CA HIS A 590 -31.80 21.45 -11.64
C HIS A 590 -31.44 20.18 -12.45
N SER A 591 -30.52 19.34 -11.94
CA SER A 591 -30.15 18.09 -12.59
C SER A 591 -31.14 16.97 -12.21
N GLU A 592 -31.80 16.36 -13.21
CA GLU A 592 -32.67 15.20 -13.00
C GLU A 592 -31.91 14.02 -12.38
N ALA A 593 -30.66 13.82 -12.77
CA ALA A 593 -29.82 12.75 -12.21
C ALA A 593 -29.49 13.00 -10.73
N ALA A 594 -29.23 14.25 -10.34
CA ALA A 594 -28.97 14.62 -8.94
C ALA A 594 -30.21 14.40 -8.06
N LYS A 595 -31.39 14.84 -8.53
CA LYS A 595 -32.68 14.60 -7.85
C LYS A 595 -32.97 13.11 -7.73
N ALA A 596 -32.83 12.34 -8.81
CA ALA A 596 -33.03 10.90 -8.78
C ALA A 596 -32.09 10.19 -7.81
N ALA A 597 -30.82 10.61 -7.73
CA ALA A 597 -29.88 10.09 -6.75
C ALA A 597 -30.32 10.42 -5.32
N GLN A 598 -30.71 11.67 -5.03
CA GLN A 598 -31.22 12.09 -3.73
C GLN A 598 -32.45 11.28 -3.31
N ASP A 599 -33.44 11.15 -4.18
CA ASP A 599 -34.67 10.40 -3.91
C ASP A 599 -34.38 8.93 -3.59
N ARG A 600 -33.45 8.32 -4.33
CA ARG A 600 -33.03 6.94 -4.06
C ARG A 600 -32.28 6.79 -2.73
N VAL A 601 -31.40 7.72 -2.37
CA VAL A 601 -30.74 7.73 -1.05
C VAL A 601 -31.78 7.84 0.06
N ILE A 602 -32.71 8.80 -0.03
CA ILE A 602 -33.79 9.00 0.94
C ILE A 602 -34.66 7.75 1.07
N ALA A 603 -35.04 7.12 -0.05
CA ALA A 603 -35.85 5.92 -0.06
C ALA A 603 -35.16 4.75 0.65
N ILE A 604 -33.87 4.51 0.35
CA ILE A 604 -33.07 3.44 0.99
C ILE A 604 -32.98 3.68 2.50
N VAL A 605 -32.63 4.90 2.92
CA VAL A 605 -32.51 5.25 4.34
C VAL A 605 -33.83 5.05 5.06
N SER A 606 -34.93 5.52 4.47
CA SER A 606 -36.27 5.39 5.06
C SER A 606 -36.70 3.93 5.20
N GLU A 607 -36.48 3.11 4.17
CA GLU A 607 -36.78 1.67 4.18
C GLU A 607 -35.98 0.94 5.26
N ARG A 608 -34.67 1.19 5.35
CA ARG A 608 -33.80 0.53 6.33
C ARG A 608 -34.06 0.99 7.76
N CYS A 609 -34.36 2.28 7.97
CA CYS A 609 -34.79 2.77 9.28
C CYS A 609 -36.08 2.08 9.73
N ALA A 610 -37.08 1.96 8.84
CA ALA A 610 -38.31 1.24 9.13
C ALA A 610 -38.08 -0.25 9.44
N ALA A 611 -37.20 -0.92 8.69
CA ALA A 611 -36.84 -2.32 8.94
C ALA A 611 -36.14 -2.52 10.31
N LEU A 612 -35.32 -1.56 10.74
CA LEU A 612 -34.61 -1.64 12.02
C LEU A 612 -35.52 -1.32 13.22
N ALA A 613 -36.53 -0.47 13.01
CA ALA A 613 -37.55 -0.12 13.99
C ALA A 613 -38.64 -1.21 14.13
N GLY A 614 -39.05 -1.85 13.02
CA GLY A 614 -40.14 -2.82 12.96
C GLY A 614 -39.82 -4.23 13.48
N ALA A 615 -38.56 -4.54 13.80
CA ALA A 615 -38.13 -5.87 14.27
C ALA A 615 -38.49 -6.18 15.75
N GLY A 616 -39.47 -5.48 16.31
CA GLY A 616 -39.93 -5.60 17.69
C GLY A 616 -41.46 -5.78 17.86
N ALA A 617 -42.18 -6.12 16.78
CA ALA A 617 -43.59 -6.52 16.84
C ALA A 617 -43.76 -8.04 16.87
#